data_AF-A0A1E5AEF4-F1
#
_entry.id   AF-A0A1E5AEF4-F1
#
_cell.length_a   1.000
_cell.length_b   1.000
_cell.length_c   1.000
_cell.angle_alpha   90.00
_cell.angle_beta   90.00
_cell.angle_gamma   90.00
#
_symmetry.space_group_name_H-M   'P 1'
#
loop_
_entity.id
_entity.type
_entity.pdbx_description
1 polymer ?
#
loop_
_entity_poly.entity_id
_entity_poly.type
_entity_poly.pdbx_seq_one_letter_code
_entity_poly.pdbx_strand_id
1 'polypeptide(L)'
;MTNKKFIEIVQQYITEGNDHIHKERELLLDFKNSGGKQEVAQKLLEELAEELSDNETLQDRVYNILDIVTGWCSAEIRVWK
;
A
#
# COMPACT_ATOMS: atom_id res chain seq x y z
N MET A 1 -2.72 -3.72 13.58
CA MET A 1 -2.62 -4.34 12.25
C MET A 1 -1.34 -5.14 12.16
N THR A 2 -1.42 -6.40 11.71
CA THR A 2 -0.24 -7.24 11.44
C THR A 2 0.13 -7.16 9.96
N ASN A 3 1.35 -7.56 9.60
CA ASN A 3 1.80 -7.60 8.18
C ASN A 3 0.87 -8.42 7.29
N LYS A 4 0.46 -9.61 7.77
CA LYS A 4 -0.50 -10.46 7.06
C LYS A 4 -1.82 -9.74 6.83
N LYS A 5 -2.37 -9.11 7.87
CA LYS A 5 -3.65 -8.41 7.77
C LYS A 5 -3.56 -7.19 6.85
N PHE A 6 -2.43 -6.49 6.85
CA PHE A 6 -2.16 -5.39 5.94
C PHE A 6 -2.23 -5.84 4.47
N ILE A 7 -1.51 -6.90 4.09
CA ILE A 7 -1.54 -7.41 2.71
C ILE A 7 -2.92 -7.92 2.30
N GLU A 8 -3.64 -8.64 3.18
CA GLU A 8 -5.01 -9.09 2.90
C GLU A 8 -5.93 -7.91 2.56
N ILE A 9 -5.80 -6.80 3.29
CA ILE A 9 -6.59 -5.60 3.06
C ILE A 9 -6.17 -4.93 1.74
N VAL A 10 -4.87 -4.79 1.47
CA VAL A 10 -4.37 -4.24 0.19
C VAL A 10 -4.90 -5.04 -0.99
N GLN A 11 -4.80 -6.37 -0.96
CA GLN A 11 -5.29 -7.27 -2.01
C GLN A 11 -6.79 -7.09 -2.26
N GLN A 12 -7.57 -6.91 -1.18
CA GLN A 12 -8.99 -6.61 -1.30
C GLN A 12 -9.22 -5.24 -1.98
N TYR A 13 -8.52 -4.19 -1.54
CA TYR A 13 -8.64 -2.84 -2.12
C TYR A 13 -8.35 -2.82 -3.62
N ILE A 14 -7.21 -3.39 -4.03
CA ILE A 14 -6.80 -3.37 -5.43
C ILE A 14 -7.72 -4.22 -6.31
N THR A 15 -8.32 -5.29 -5.76
CA THR A 15 -9.24 -6.16 -6.51
C THR A 15 -10.61 -5.51 -6.71
N GLU A 16 -11.11 -4.83 -5.68
CA GLU A 16 -12.40 -4.13 -5.72
C GLU A 16 -12.35 -2.86 -6.58
N GLY A 17 -11.15 -2.39 -6.96
CA GLY A 17 -10.95 -1.15 -7.71
C GLY A 17 -11.30 0.09 -6.90
N ASN A 18 -11.09 0.01 -5.58
CA ASN A 18 -11.29 1.09 -4.64
C ASN A 18 -10.09 2.04 -4.62
N ASP A 19 -9.66 2.50 -5.81
CA ASP A 19 -8.51 3.38 -6.02
C ASP A 19 -8.83 4.78 -5.46
N HIS A 20 -8.59 4.93 -4.16
CA HIS A 20 -8.97 6.09 -3.38
C HIS A 20 -7.80 6.45 -2.48
N ILE A 21 -7.01 7.41 -2.94
CA ILE A 21 -5.78 7.88 -2.30
C ILE A 21 -5.93 8.19 -0.80
N HIS A 22 -7.11 8.66 -0.37
CA HIS A 22 -7.41 8.89 1.05
C HIS A 22 -7.58 7.59 1.85
N LYS A 23 -8.24 6.57 1.29
CA LYS A 23 -8.42 5.26 1.94
C LYS A 23 -7.09 4.48 1.99
N GLU A 24 -6.31 4.54 0.92
CA GLU A 24 -4.97 3.95 0.86
C GLU A 24 -4.07 4.56 1.94
N ARG A 25 -4.12 5.90 2.08
CA ARG A 25 -3.43 6.60 3.15
C ARG A 25 -3.91 6.20 4.55
N GLU A 26 -5.22 6.08 4.76
CA GLU A 26 -5.79 5.66 6.04
C GLU A 26 -5.30 4.25 6.41
N LEU A 27 -5.33 3.31 5.47
CA LEU A 27 -4.78 1.97 5.64
C LEU A 27 -3.30 2.00 6.06
N LEU A 28 -2.49 2.80 5.38
CA LEU A 28 -1.07 2.95 5.68
C LEU A 28 -0.84 3.60 7.06
N LEU A 29 -1.68 4.55 7.46
CA LEU A 29 -1.66 5.13 8.80
C LEU A 29 -2.01 4.11 9.87
N ASP A 30 -3.03 3.27 9.65
CA ASP A 30 -3.41 2.21 10.58
C ASP A 30 -2.30 1.17 10.74
N PHE A 31 -1.63 0.81 9.64
CA PHE A 31 -0.46 -0.04 9.67
C PHE A 31 0.68 0.59 10.49
N LYS A 32 1.02 1.85 10.21
CA LYS A 32 2.03 2.61 10.94
C LYS A 32 1.74 2.73 12.44
N ASN A 33 0.52 3.14 12.79
CA ASN A 33 0.07 3.32 14.17
C ASN A 33 0.07 2.02 14.96
N SER A 34 0.01 0.88 14.28
CA SER A 34 0.14 -0.46 14.86
C SER A 34 1.59 -0.91 15.09
N GLY A 35 2.58 -0.05 14.81
CA GLY A 35 4.00 -0.38 14.87
C GLY A 35 4.61 -0.83 13.54
N GLY A 36 3.84 -0.77 12.45
CA GLY A 36 4.33 -1.04 11.10
C GLY A 36 5.43 -0.06 10.67
N LYS A 37 6.49 -0.60 10.07
CA LYS A 37 7.63 0.18 9.57
C LYS A 37 7.51 0.42 8.08
N GLN A 38 8.06 1.54 7.60
CA GLN A 38 8.02 1.92 6.18
C GLN A 38 8.69 0.85 5.31
N GLU A 39 9.86 0.38 5.71
CA GLU A 39 10.65 -0.61 4.96
C GLU A 39 9.92 -1.95 4.87
N VAL A 40 9.13 -2.28 5.90
CA VAL A 40 8.30 -3.48 5.91
C VAL A 40 7.11 -3.31 4.97
N ALA A 41 6.42 -2.17 5.00
CA ALA A 41 5.33 -1.90 4.07
C ALA A 41 5.82 -1.92 2.61
N GLN A 42 6.95 -1.27 2.35
CA GLN A 42 7.57 -1.23 1.03
C GLN A 42 7.87 -2.64 0.53
N LYS A 43 8.61 -3.44 1.31
CA LYS A 43 8.97 -4.81 0.93
C LYS A 43 7.75 -5.67 0.62
N LEU A 44 6.72 -5.61 1.47
CA LEU A 44 5.50 -6.41 1.29
C LEU A 44 4.75 -6.02 0.01
N LEU A 45 4.73 -4.72 -0.33
CA LEU A 45 4.07 -4.25 -1.55
C LEU A 45 4.90 -4.54 -2.81
N GLU A 46 6.24 -4.48 -2.73
CA GLU A 46 7.13 -4.90 -3.81
C GLU A 46 6.94 -6.40 -4.14
N GLU A 47 6.90 -7.25 -3.11
CA GLU A 47 6.60 -8.69 -3.26
C GLU A 47 5.21 -8.91 -3.89
N LEU A 48 4.20 -8.17 -3.44
CA LEU A 48 2.85 -8.26 -4.02
C LEU A 48 2.81 -7.78 -5.48
N ALA A 49 3.54 -6.72 -5.84
CA ALA A 49 3.61 -6.22 -7.20
C ALA A 49 4.32 -7.22 -8.13
N GLU A 50 5.31 -7.96 -7.63
CA GLU A 50 5.97 -9.04 -8.36
C GLU A 50 5.00 -10.22 -8.59
N GLU A 51 4.23 -10.62 -7.57
CA GLU A 51 3.20 -11.66 -7.70
C GLU A 51 2.10 -11.32 -8.72
N LEU A 52 1.86 -10.03 -8.97
CA LEU A 52 0.84 -9.52 -9.87
C LEU A 52 1.38 -9.14 -11.26
N SER A 53 2.60 -9.55 -11.62
CA SER A 53 3.24 -9.15 -12.89
C SER A 53 2.45 -9.50 -14.15
N ASP A 54 1.60 -10.54 -14.08
CA ASP A 54 0.74 -10.96 -15.20
C ASP A 54 -0.59 -10.17 -15.27
N ASN A 55 -0.84 -9.27 -14.32
CA ASN A 55 -2.03 -8.42 -14.26
C ASN A 55 -1.64 -6.95 -14.01
N GLU A 56 -1.29 -6.26 -15.10
CA GLU A 56 -0.88 -4.85 -15.12
C GLU A 56 -1.83 -3.93 -14.34
N THR A 57 -3.15 -4.13 -14.45
CA THR A 57 -4.12 -3.30 -13.72
C THR A 57 -4.00 -3.43 -12.20
N LEU A 58 -3.86 -4.65 -11.69
CA LEU A 58 -3.69 -4.84 -10.24
C LEU A 58 -2.30 -4.41 -9.78
N GLN A 59 -1.29 -4.64 -10.61
CA GLN A 59 0.08 -4.24 -10.35
C GLN A 59 0.20 -2.70 -10.23
N ASP A 60 -0.39 -1.94 -11.15
CA ASP A 60 -0.40 -0.48 -11.13
C ASP A 60 -1.05 0.07 -9.85
N ARG A 61 -2.12 -0.58 -9.37
CA ARG A 61 -2.78 -0.19 -8.11
C ARG A 61 -1.88 -0.40 -6.90
N VAL A 62 -1.07 -1.45 -6.89
CA VAL A 62 -0.06 -1.65 -5.84
C VAL A 62 1.01 -0.57 -5.93
N TYR A 63 1.44 -0.18 -7.14
CA TYR A 63 2.40 0.90 -7.32
C TYR A 63 1.88 2.26 -6.82
N ASN A 64 0.60 2.56 -6.99
CA ASN A 64 0.00 3.77 -6.42
C ASN A 64 0.14 3.83 -4.88
N ILE A 65 -0.03 2.69 -4.21
CA ILE A 65 0.14 2.60 -2.74
C ILE A 65 1.62 2.71 -2.38
N LEU A 66 2.51 2.10 -3.18
CA LEU A 66 3.96 2.22 -3.01
C LEU A 66 4.43 3.67 -3.12
N ASP A 67 3.85 4.50 -3.98
CA ASP A 67 4.20 5.93 -4.08
C ASP A 67 3.96 6.66 -2.76
N ILE A 68 2.89 6.32 -2.03
CA ILE A 68 2.63 6.89 -0.70
C ILE A 68 3.66 6.40 0.31
N VAL A 69 4.00 5.11 0.28
CA VAL A 69 4.98 4.49 1.19
C VAL A 69 6.38 5.06 0.98
N THR A 70 6.79 5.25 -0.27
CA THR A 70 8.13 5.72 -0.67
C THR A 70 8.22 7.25 -0.69
N GLY A 71 7.10 7.95 -0.51
CA GLY A 71 7.06 9.40 -0.39
C GLY A 71 6.99 10.15 -1.72
N TRP A 72 6.82 9.43 -2.84
CA TRP A 72 6.50 9.96 -4.19
C TRP A 72 5.04 10.44 -4.29
N CYS A 73 4.58 11.13 -3.24
CA CYS A 73 3.22 11.59 -3.07
C CYS A 73 3.22 13.05 -2.56
N SER A 74 2.07 13.73 -2.64
CA SER A 74 1.95 15.09 -2.11
C SER A 74 2.13 15.10 -0.58
N ALA A 75 2.60 16.22 -0.03
CA ALA A 75 2.91 16.33 1.40
C ALA A 75 1.69 16.08 2.31
N GLU A 76 0.48 16.34 1.82
CA GLU A 76 -0.79 16.10 2.51
C GLU A 76 -1.11 14.62 2.70
N ILE A 77 -0.73 13.76 1.74
CA ILE A 77 -1.03 12.32 1.79
C ILE A 77 0.10 11.47 2.33
N ARG A 78 1.29 12.06 2.53
CA ARG A 78 2.46 11.38 3.09
C ARG A 78 2.19 10.75 4.46
N VAL A 79 2.69 9.53 4.65
CA VAL A 79 2.52 8.75 5.90
C VAL A 79 3.82 8.68 6.71
N TRP A 80 4.96 8.41 6.07
CA TRP A 80 6.29 8.40 6.71
C TRP A 80 7.08 9.66 6.34
N LYS A 81 7.91 10.15 7.27
CA LYS A 81 8.72 11.37 7.12
C LYS A 81 10.15 11.01 6.77
#